data_AF-X1MB62-F1
#
_entry.id   AF-X1MB62-F1
#
_cell.length_a   1.000
_cell.length_b   1.000
_cell.length_c   1.000
_cell.angle_alpha   90.00
_cell.angle_beta   90.00
_cell.angle_gamma   90.00
#
_symmetry.space_group_name_H-M   'P 1'
#
loop_
_entity.id
_entity.type
_entity.pdbx_description
1 polymer ?
#
loop_
_entity_poly.entity_id
_entity_poly.type
_entity_poly.pdbx_seq_one_letter_code
_entity_poly.pdbx_strand_id
1 'polypeptide(L)'
;MIKVFKKLFLVLFILTLLFFLYGFLGENFSQNLNSKLLGLSIILLTLTIGGWFKLSFFNSKIAKPKLKAKISEAISQPKEYNLAEFMSFEVAKAVWESKNNSTNLLYHLLCDNPKLNFIFSRAVLNLKEIKKILKAHLKINEPRPRSVDVKPLQEVIIESLKIAQKKGHSRIEIGDMITALAKHDSVFKKILIAANLRARDIENLTWWQEDLEEKARERKKFWEWKNLIKRGSLAKEW
;
A
#
# COMPACT_ATOMS: atom_id res chain seq x y z
N MET A 1 5.64 11.30 -1.44
CA MET A 1 6.78 12.25 -1.51
C MET A 1 7.78 11.89 -2.62
N ILE A 2 8.53 10.77 -2.56
CA ILE A 2 9.57 10.40 -3.57
C ILE A 2 9.03 10.37 -5.02
N LYS A 3 7.82 9.83 -5.24
CA LYS A 3 7.19 9.79 -6.58
C LYS A 3 6.97 11.19 -7.19
N VAL A 4 6.70 12.19 -6.36
CA VAL A 4 6.45 13.58 -6.79
C VAL A 4 7.78 14.26 -7.13
N PHE A 5 8.76 14.19 -6.23
CA PHE A 5 10.11 14.74 -6.45
C PHE A 5 10.76 14.19 -7.72
N LYS A 6 10.69 12.87 -7.92
CA LYS A 6 11.14 12.21 -9.16
C LYS A 6 10.53 12.82 -10.43
N LYS A 7 9.21 13.09 -10.43
CA LYS A 7 8.53 13.69 -11.59
C LYS A 7 8.94 15.15 -11.78
N LEU A 8 9.04 15.90 -10.68
CA LEU A 8 9.46 17.29 -10.69
C LEU A 8 10.87 17.44 -11.29
N PHE A 9 11.84 16.67 -10.79
CA PHE A 9 13.22 16.72 -11.30
C PHE A 9 13.32 16.29 -12.76
N LEU A 10 12.50 15.32 -13.20
CA LEU A 10 12.45 14.94 -14.61
C LEU A 10 11.92 16.08 -15.50
N VAL A 11 10.86 16.78 -15.08
CA VAL A 11 10.32 17.92 -15.83
C VAL A 11 11.34 19.06 -15.88
N LEU A 12 11.96 19.39 -14.74
CA LEU A 12 13.02 20.42 -14.67
C LEU A 12 14.23 20.04 -15.53
N PHE A 13 14.62 18.77 -15.54
CA PHE A 13 15.67 18.26 -16.42
C PHE A 13 15.31 18.49 -17.89
N ILE A 14 14.10 18.11 -18.32
CA ILE A 14 13.67 18.29 -19.72
C ILE A 14 13.69 19.77 -20.09
N LEU A 15 13.13 20.65 -19.25
CA LEU A 15 13.11 22.09 -19.53
C LEU A 15 14.52 22.67 -19.62
N THR A 16 15.39 22.39 -18.64
CA THR A 16 16.77 22.88 -18.64
C THR A 16 17.59 22.34 -19.81
N LEU A 17 17.37 21.08 -20.21
CA LEU A 17 17.99 20.49 -21.39
C LEU A 17 17.51 21.16 -22.68
N LEU A 18 16.21 21.46 -22.81
CA LEU A 18 15.67 22.17 -23.97
C LEU A 18 16.24 23.59 -24.09
N PHE A 19 16.36 24.32 -22.97
CA PHE A 19 17.01 25.64 -22.96
C PHE A 19 18.48 25.54 -23.34
N PHE A 20 19.20 24.53 -22.83
CA PHE A 20 20.58 24.27 -23.25
C PHE A 20 20.67 24.01 -24.76
N LEU A 21 19.83 23.13 -25.31
CA LEU A 21 19.85 22.79 -26.74
C LEU A 21 19.53 24.02 -27.62
N TYR A 22 18.56 24.83 -27.22
CA TYR A 22 18.24 26.07 -27.91
C TYR A 22 19.40 27.07 -27.91
N GLY A 23 20.07 27.23 -26.75
CA GLY A 23 21.22 28.11 -26.61
C GLY A 23 22.49 27.60 -27.31
N PHE A 24 22.68 26.29 -27.36
CA PHE A 24 23.86 25.65 -27.95
C PHE A 24 23.75 25.54 -29.47
N LEU A 25 22.62 25.06 -29.99
CA LEU A 25 22.42 24.87 -31.44
C LEU A 25 22.12 26.17 -32.17
N GLY A 26 21.40 27.09 -31.53
CA GLY A 26 21.07 28.39 -32.12
C GLY A 26 22.08 29.49 -31.82
N GLU A 27 23.17 29.17 -31.10
CA GLU A 27 24.18 30.14 -30.62
C GLU A 27 23.57 31.36 -29.89
N ASN A 28 22.35 31.21 -29.36
CA ASN A 28 21.57 32.31 -28.79
C ASN A 28 22.07 32.75 -27.42
N PHE A 29 22.89 31.94 -26.74
CA PHE A 29 23.37 32.18 -25.38
C PHE A 29 24.90 32.19 -25.32
N SER A 30 25.44 32.93 -24.34
CA SER A 30 26.87 32.90 -24.05
C SER A 30 27.37 31.51 -23.65
N GLN A 31 28.62 31.19 -23.98
CA GLN A 31 29.25 29.91 -23.63
C GLN A 31 29.19 29.61 -22.12
N ASN A 32 29.36 30.64 -21.28
CA ASN A 32 29.25 30.51 -19.82
C ASN A 32 27.84 30.08 -19.38
N LEU A 33 26.80 30.69 -19.95
CA LEU A 33 25.41 30.32 -19.63
C LEU A 33 25.09 28.90 -20.12
N ASN A 34 25.48 28.55 -21.34
CA ASN A 34 25.30 27.19 -21.88
C ASN A 34 25.99 26.13 -21.01
N SER A 35 27.23 26.38 -20.57
CA SER A 35 27.95 25.48 -19.66
C SER A 35 27.22 25.29 -18.32
N LYS A 36 26.68 26.37 -17.73
CA LYS A 36 25.87 26.30 -16.50
C LYS A 36 24.57 25.53 -16.71
N LEU A 37 23.87 25.75 -17.82
CA LEU A 37 22.62 25.04 -18.14
C LEU A 37 22.87 23.54 -18.32
N LEU A 38 23.95 23.17 -19.02
CA LEU A 38 24.36 21.77 -19.15
C LEU A 38 24.66 21.15 -17.79
N GLY A 39 25.49 21.80 -16.97
CA GLY A 39 25.81 21.34 -15.61
C GLY A 39 24.56 21.13 -14.75
N LEU A 40 23.64 22.09 -14.78
CA LEU A 40 22.35 21.97 -14.08
C LEU A 40 21.51 20.80 -14.60
N SER A 41 21.44 20.60 -15.92
CA SER A 41 20.71 19.47 -16.51
C SER A 41 21.28 18.12 -16.05
N ILE A 42 22.61 17.98 -15.98
CA ILE A 42 23.28 16.75 -15.51
C ILE A 42 22.98 16.49 -14.03
N ILE A 43 22.99 17.53 -13.19
CA ILE A 43 22.62 17.42 -11.77
C ILE A 43 21.17 16.95 -11.63
N LEU A 44 20.24 17.56 -12.37
CA LEU A 44 18.81 17.20 -12.35
C LEU A 44 18.55 15.79 -12.87
N LEU A 45 19.29 15.36 -13.90
CA LEU A 45 19.26 13.99 -14.40
C LEU A 45 19.73 13.00 -13.32
N THR A 46 20.84 13.30 -12.66
CA THR A 46 21.40 12.46 -11.59
C THR A 46 20.40 12.29 -10.44
N LEU A 47 19.75 13.38 -10.01
CA LEU A 47 18.69 13.32 -8.99
C LEU A 47 17.48 12.49 -9.44
N THR A 48 17.10 12.60 -10.73
CA THR A 48 16.01 11.80 -11.31
C THR A 48 16.33 10.31 -11.30
N ILE A 49 17.54 9.93 -11.73
CA ILE A 49 18.01 8.54 -11.75
C ILE A 49 18.13 8.00 -10.32
N GLY A 50 18.70 8.76 -9.39
CA GLY A 50 18.76 8.38 -7.98
C GLY A 50 17.37 8.14 -7.37
N GLY A 51 16.41 9.00 -7.73
CA GLY A 51 15.00 8.82 -7.36
C GLY A 51 14.37 7.55 -7.96
N TRP A 52 14.68 7.21 -9.21
CA TRP A 52 14.29 5.94 -9.84
C TRP A 52 14.89 4.75 -9.12
N PHE A 53 16.20 4.76 -8.88
CA PHE A 53 16.89 3.67 -8.19
C PHE A 53 16.30 3.44 -6.80
N LYS A 54 16.13 4.49 -6.00
CA LYS A 54 15.52 4.41 -4.66
C LYS A 54 14.11 3.84 -4.70
N LEU A 55 13.28 4.26 -5.65
CA LEU A 55 11.91 3.77 -5.79
C LEU A 55 11.87 2.31 -6.24
N SER A 56 12.71 1.93 -7.21
CA SER A 56 12.83 0.56 -7.69
C SER A 56 13.36 -0.38 -6.61
N PHE A 57 14.38 0.04 -5.85
CA PHE A 57 14.89 -0.70 -4.72
C PHE A 57 13.81 -0.91 -3.66
N PHE A 58 13.08 0.15 -3.30
CA PHE A 58 11.96 0.02 -2.37
C PHE A 58 10.91 -0.98 -2.86
N ASN A 59 10.44 -0.86 -4.10
CA ASN A 59 9.38 -1.72 -4.62
C ASN A 59 9.81 -3.18 -4.79
N SER A 60 11.09 -3.43 -5.09
CA SER A 60 11.60 -4.78 -5.41
C SER A 60 12.24 -5.50 -4.23
N LYS A 61 12.89 -4.78 -3.31
CA LYS A 61 13.65 -5.37 -2.20
C LYS A 61 12.99 -5.18 -0.84
N ILE A 62 12.31 -4.06 -0.62
CA ILE A 62 11.70 -3.73 0.68
C ILE A 62 10.22 -4.12 0.69
N ALA A 63 9.45 -3.68 -0.30
CA ALA A 63 8.00 -3.83 -0.28
C ALA A 63 7.53 -5.25 -0.63
N LYS A 64 8.31 -5.97 -1.44
CA LYS A 64 7.98 -7.31 -1.95
C LYS A 64 9.23 -8.20 -1.98
N PRO A 65 9.81 -8.56 -0.81
CA PRO A 65 10.94 -9.48 -0.79
C PRO A 65 10.55 -10.83 -1.42
N LYS A 66 11.52 -11.57 -1.94
CA LYS A 66 11.25 -12.93 -2.44
C LYS A 66 10.89 -13.82 -1.25
N LEU A 67 9.77 -14.54 -1.36
CA LEU A 67 9.34 -15.51 -0.36
C LEU A 67 10.17 -16.79 -0.49
N LYS A 68 10.62 -17.34 0.63
CA LYS A 68 11.34 -18.63 0.68
C LYS A 68 10.39 -19.83 0.72
N ALA A 69 9.17 -19.62 1.18
CA ALA A 69 8.17 -20.65 1.45
C ALA A 69 6.78 -20.16 1.02
N LYS A 70 5.83 -21.10 0.90
CA LYS A 70 4.42 -20.79 0.63
C LYS A 70 3.68 -20.50 1.92
N ILE A 71 2.59 -19.72 1.84
CA ILE A 71 1.72 -19.46 3.01
C ILE A 71 1.20 -20.76 3.64
N SER A 72 0.91 -21.79 2.83
CA SER A 72 0.44 -23.09 3.32
C SER A 72 1.41 -23.79 4.27
N GLU A 73 2.71 -23.65 4.01
CA GLU A 73 3.78 -24.22 4.86
C GLU A 73 3.85 -23.44 6.19
N ALA A 74 3.79 -22.10 6.11
CA ALA A 74 3.80 -21.24 7.29
C ALA A 74 2.57 -21.39 8.19
N ILE A 75 1.40 -21.71 7.64
CA ILE A 75 0.19 -22.00 8.44
C ILE A 75 0.33 -23.34 9.18
N SER A 76 0.95 -24.34 8.55
CA SER A 76 1.11 -25.67 9.13
C SER A 76 2.14 -25.69 10.26
N GLN A 77 3.23 -24.92 10.13
CA GLN A 77 4.31 -24.85 11.11
C GLN A 77 4.67 -23.39 11.45
N PRO A 78 3.76 -22.61 12.08
CA PRO A 78 3.95 -21.17 12.28
C PRO A 78 5.12 -20.80 13.19
N LYS A 79 5.66 -21.76 13.96
CA LYS A 79 6.85 -21.57 14.81
C LYS A 79 8.17 -21.70 14.05
N GLU A 80 8.17 -22.37 12.89
CA GLU A 80 9.37 -22.60 12.08
C GLU A 80 9.64 -21.46 11.09
N TYR A 81 8.63 -20.63 10.82
CA TYR A 81 8.71 -19.54 9.85
C TYR A 81 8.56 -18.18 10.52
N ASN A 82 9.27 -17.19 9.98
CA ASN A 82 9.02 -15.80 10.33
C ASN A 82 7.76 -15.30 9.63
N LEU A 83 6.64 -15.22 10.37
CA LEU A 83 5.34 -14.80 9.82
C LEU A 83 5.36 -13.38 9.22
N ALA A 84 6.28 -12.52 9.67
CA ALA A 84 6.43 -11.18 9.10
C ALA A 84 6.85 -11.21 7.62
N GLU A 85 7.55 -12.27 7.17
CA GLU A 85 7.94 -12.41 5.76
C GLU A 85 6.73 -12.56 4.83
N PHE A 86 5.58 -12.99 5.35
CA PHE A 86 4.35 -13.17 4.59
C PHE A 86 3.44 -11.95 4.61
N MET A 87 3.82 -10.86 5.28
CA MET A 87 3.02 -9.64 5.30
C MET A 87 3.35 -8.77 4.08
N SER A 88 2.35 -8.03 3.59
CA SER A 88 2.61 -6.85 2.76
C SER A 88 3.30 -5.78 3.61
N PHE A 89 4.05 -4.88 2.96
CA PHE A 89 4.80 -3.84 3.66
C PHE A 89 3.91 -2.98 4.56
N GLU A 90 2.73 -2.61 4.07
CA GLU A 90 1.76 -1.80 4.78
C GLU A 90 1.25 -2.51 6.05
N VAL A 91 0.98 -3.82 5.96
CA VAL A 91 0.57 -4.63 7.11
C VAL A 91 1.72 -4.81 8.10
N ALA A 92 2.93 -5.11 7.61
CA ALA A 92 4.12 -5.27 8.45
C ALA A 92 4.44 -3.98 9.23
N LYS A 93 4.34 -2.81 8.58
CA LYS A 93 4.50 -1.50 9.22
C LYS A 93 3.47 -1.29 10.32
N ALA A 94 2.20 -1.59 10.07
CA ALA A 94 1.15 -1.44 11.07
C ALA A 94 1.34 -2.40 12.25
N VAL A 95 1.77 -3.64 12.01
CA VAL A 95 2.10 -4.63 13.05
C VAL A 95 3.27 -4.16 13.90
N TRP A 96 4.33 -3.64 13.29
CA TRP A 96 5.47 -3.07 14.00
C TRP A 96 5.07 -1.91 14.93
N GLU A 97 4.26 -0.97 14.43
CA GLU A 97 3.80 0.18 15.21
C GLU A 97 2.79 -0.21 16.31
N SER A 98 2.10 -1.34 16.16
CA SER A 98 1.08 -1.81 17.11
C SER A 98 1.61 -2.19 18.50
N LYS A 99 2.91 -2.45 18.65
CA LYS A 99 3.53 -2.93 19.90
C LYS A 99 2.78 -4.11 20.54
N ASN A 100 2.42 -5.11 19.73
CA ASN A 100 1.73 -6.34 20.15
C ASN A 100 0.26 -6.20 20.59
N ASN A 101 -0.44 -5.12 20.22
CA ASN A 101 -1.84 -4.91 20.56
C ASN A 101 -2.73 -4.87 19.31
N SER A 102 -3.78 -5.70 19.25
CA SER A 102 -4.69 -5.79 18.09
C SER A 102 -5.45 -4.50 17.81
N THR A 103 -5.87 -3.77 18.85
CA THR A 103 -6.59 -2.50 18.72
C THR A 103 -5.64 -1.41 18.22
N ASN A 104 -4.39 -1.43 18.67
CA ASN A 104 -3.36 -0.53 18.18
C ASN A 104 -3.00 -0.85 16.71
N LEU A 105 -2.90 -2.13 16.36
CA LEU A 105 -2.76 -2.57 14.97
C LEU A 105 -3.90 -2.04 14.11
N LEU A 106 -5.15 -2.18 14.55
CA LEU A 106 -6.30 -1.64 13.84
C LEU A 106 -6.18 -0.13 13.65
N TYR A 107 -5.83 0.61 14.70
CA TYR A 107 -5.65 2.06 14.62
C TYR A 107 -4.59 2.46 13.57
N HIS A 108 -3.41 1.85 13.61
CA HIS A 108 -2.33 2.12 12.66
C HIS A 108 -2.70 1.71 11.23
N LEU A 109 -3.34 0.55 11.07
CA LEU A 109 -3.82 0.07 9.78
C LEU A 109 -4.81 1.07 9.16
N LEU A 110 -5.75 1.62 9.94
CA LEU A 110 -6.72 2.61 9.46
C LEU A 110 -6.09 3.98 9.17
N CYS A 111 -5.05 4.38 9.91
CA CYS A 111 -4.39 5.67 9.73
C CYS A 111 -3.59 5.73 8.42
N ASP A 112 -2.81 4.68 8.15
CA ASP A 112 -1.85 4.69 7.06
C ASP A 112 -2.43 4.24 5.71
N ASN A 113 -3.60 3.60 5.72
CA ASN A 113 -4.16 2.96 4.54
C ASN A 113 -5.48 3.60 4.11
N PRO A 114 -5.45 4.68 3.29
CA PRO A 114 -6.66 5.35 2.80
C PRO A 114 -7.52 4.44 1.91
N LYS A 115 -6.96 3.34 1.39
CA LYS A 115 -7.71 2.31 0.68
C LYS A 115 -8.89 1.75 1.49
N LEU A 116 -8.74 1.66 2.81
CA LEU A 116 -9.80 1.17 3.69
C LEU A 116 -11.02 2.10 3.71
N ASN A 117 -10.89 3.37 3.32
CA ASN A 117 -12.03 4.30 3.25
C ASN A 117 -13.18 3.73 2.42
N PHE A 118 -12.88 2.96 1.37
CA PHE A 118 -13.90 2.31 0.55
C PHE A 118 -14.75 1.34 1.39
N ILE A 119 -14.11 0.41 2.12
CA ILE A 119 -14.81 -0.58 2.95
C ILE A 119 -15.69 0.12 4.00
N PHE A 120 -15.11 1.07 4.75
CA PHE A 120 -15.85 1.74 5.83
C PHE A 120 -16.98 2.63 5.30
N SER A 121 -16.79 3.34 4.18
CA SER A 121 -17.88 4.12 3.57
C SER A 121 -19.02 3.22 3.05
N ARG A 122 -18.71 2.07 2.46
CA ARG A 122 -19.73 1.09 2.03
C ARG A 122 -20.45 0.43 3.19
N ALA A 123 -19.77 0.27 4.32
CA ALA A 123 -20.37 -0.21 5.57
C ALA A 123 -21.14 0.88 6.35
N VAL A 124 -21.24 2.11 5.82
CA VAL A 124 -21.86 3.27 6.50
C VAL A 124 -21.17 3.58 7.86
N LEU A 125 -19.87 3.28 7.95
CA LEU A 125 -19.05 3.51 9.13
C LEU A 125 -18.22 4.79 8.96
N ASN A 126 -18.31 5.69 9.94
CA ASN A 126 -17.50 6.89 9.97
C ASN A 126 -16.07 6.59 10.43
N LEU A 127 -15.14 6.46 9.48
CA LEU A 127 -13.74 6.14 9.78
C LEU A 127 -13.07 7.16 10.70
N LYS A 128 -13.41 8.45 10.60
CA LYS A 128 -12.84 9.49 11.48
C LYS A 128 -13.28 9.28 12.92
N GLU A 129 -14.52 8.90 13.13
CA GLU A 129 -15.08 8.61 14.44
C GLU A 129 -14.49 7.32 15.03
N ILE A 130 -14.39 6.26 14.23
CA ILE A 130 -13.72 5.01 14.63
C ILE A 130 -12.28 5.28 15.08
N LYS A 131 -11.51 6.08 14.32
CA LYS A 131 -10.16 6.47 14.72
C LYS A 131 -10.13 7.21 16.07
N LYS A 132 -11.13 8.05 16.36
CA LYS A 132 -11.26 8.73 17.67
C LYS A 132 -11.56 7.73 18.78
N ILE A 133 -12.50 6.81 18.58
CA ILE A 133 -12.85 5.75 19.54
C ILE A 133 -11.61 4.90 19.87
N LEU A 134 -10.89 4.44 18.85
CA LEU A 134 -9.67 3.65 19.02
C LEU A 134 -8.59 4.45 19.77
N LYS A 135 -8.36 5.70 19.39
CA LYS A 135 -7.37 6.57 20.05
C LYS A 135 -7.73 6.83 21.53
N ALA A 136 -9.00 7.03 21.84
CA ALA A 136 -9.45 7.19 23.22
C ALA A 136 -9.24 5.90 24.02
N HIS A 137 -9.59 4.74 23.44
CA HIS A 137 -9.38 3.43 24.08
C HIS A 137 -7.90 3.16 24.37
N LEU A 138 -7.01 3.52 23.44
CA LEU A 138 -5.56 3.35 23.60
C LEU A 138 -4.96 4.28 24.64
N LYS A 139 -5.47 5.52 24.78
CA LYS A 139 -5.02 6.46 25.82
C LYS A 139 -5.43 6.02 27.23
N ILE A 140 -6.64 5.48 27.37
CA ILE A 140 -7.15 4.98 28.65
C ILE A 140 -6.40 3.73 29.08
N ASN A 141 -6.00 2.89 28.12
CA ASN A 141 -5.33 1.62 28.34
C ASN A 141 -3.81 1.68 28.10
N GLU A 142 -3.16 2.83 28.34
CA GLU A 142 -1.71 2.88 28.29
C GLU A 142 -1.12 1.81 29.23
N PRO A 143 -0.29 0.89 28.72
CA PRO A 143 0.14 -0.24 29.51
C PRO A 143 1.04 0.23 30.65
N ARG A 144 0.63 -0.07 31.88
CA ARG A 144 1.59 -0.29 32.97
C ARG A 144 2.59 -1.38 32.52
N PRO A 145 3.86 -1.37 32.95
CA PRO A 145 4.96 -2.03 32.24
C PRO A 145 4.98 -3.58 32.22
N ARG A 146 3.91 -4.30 32.59
CA ARG A 146 3.98 -5.76 32.77
C ARG A 146 2.71 -6.44 32.25
N SER A 147 2.94 -7.47 31.41
CA SER A 147 2.00 -8.37 30.73
C SER A 147 1.10 -7.75 29.65
N VAL A 148 1.68 -7.38 28.50
CA VAL A 148 0.92 -7.33 27.24
C VAL A 148 0.67 -8.78 26.84
N ASP A 149 -0.58 -9.23 26.91
CA ASP A 149 -0.98 -10.53 26.38
C ASP A 149 -0.66 -10.57 24.87
N VAL A 150 0.37 -11.32 24.49
CA VAL A 150 0.83 -11.44 23.08
C VAL A 150 -0.11 -12.33 22.26
N LYS A 151 -0.87 -13.20 22.94
CA LYS A 151 -1.74 -14.21 22.32
C LYS A 151 -2.79 -13.64 21.36
N PRO A 152 -3.52 -12.55 21.66
CA PRO A 152 -4.56 -12.02 20.78
C PRO A 152 -4.03 -11.55 19.42
N LEU A 153 -2.81 -10.97 19.37
CA LEU A 153 -2.23 -10.53 18.10
C LEU A 153 -1.76 -11.71 17.25
N GLN A 154 -1.18 -12.73 17.88
CA GLN A 154 -0.73 -13.91 17.16
C GLN A 154 -1.91 -14.64 16.48
N GLU A 155 -3.06 -14.73 17.16
CA GLU A 155 -4.29 -15.27 16.57
C GLU A 155 -4.76 -14.45 15.36
N VAL A 156 -4.75 -13.11 15.46
CA VAL A 156 -5.08 -12.23 14.34
C VAL A 156 -4.16 -12.48 13.14
N ILE A 157 -2.85 -12.62 13.38
CA ILE A 157 -1.88 -12.88 12.31
C ILE A 157 -2.13 -14.24 11.66
N ILE A 158 -2.34 -15.30 12.45
CA ILE A 158 -2.62 -16.64 11.94
C ILE A 158 -3.92 -16.67 11.15
N GLU A 159 -4.98 -16.02 11.65
CA GLU A 159 -6.25 -15.91 10.92
C GLU A 159 -6.08 -15.13 9.62
N SER A 160 -5.28 -14.07 9.61
CA SER A 160 -4.97 -13.31 8.39
C SER A 160 -4.22 -14.15 7.34
N LEU A 161 -3.33 -15.06 7.76
CA LEU A 161 -2.68 -16.02 6.85
C LEU A 161 -3.68 -16.97 6.22
N LYS A 162 -4.61 -17.52 7.02
CA LYS A 162 -5.66 -18.41 6.51
C LYS A 162 -6.56 -17.70 5.50
N ILE A 163 -6.91 -16.44 5.76
CA ILE A 163 -7.70 -15.62 4.84
C ILE A 163 -6.93 -15.35 3.54
N ALA A 164 -5.65 -14.97 3.64
CA ALA A 164 -4.78 -14.76 2.50
C ALA A 164 -4.65 -16.03 1.65
N GLN A 165 -4.47 -17.20 2.28
CA GLN A 165 -4.46 -18.50 1.61
C GLN A 165 -5.77 -18.78 0.87
N LYS A 166 -6.92 -18.57 1.54
CA LYS A 166 -8.26 -18.77 0.96
C LYS A 166 -8.48 -17.90 -0.28
N LYS A 167 -7.93 -16.69 -0.29
CA LYS A 167 -7.99 -15.75 -1.42
C LYS A 167 -6.93 -16.00 -2.50
N GLY A 168 -6.02 -16.96 -2.31
CA GLY A 168 -4.91 -17.22 -3.24
C GLY A 168 -3.83 -16.13 -3.22
N HIS A 169 -3.78 -15.31 -2.17
CA HIS A 169 -2.72 -14.32 -2.02
C HIS A 169 -1.39 -15.00 -1.65
N SER A 170 -0.29 -14.44 -2.14
CA SER A 170 1.06 -14.87 -1.72
C SER A 170 1.50 -14.24 -0.41
N ARG A 171 0.85 -13.13 -0.01
CA ARG A 171 1.14 -12.34 1.18
C ARG A 171 -0.17 -11.86 1.80
N ILE A 172 -0.16 -11.62 3.11
CA ILE A 172 -1.25 -10.96 3.83
C ILE A 172 -1.36 -9.52 3.33
N GLU A 173 -2.46 -9.22 2.65
CA GLU A 173 -2.81 -7.87 2.24
C GLU A 173 -3.64 -7.17 3.31
N ILE A 174 -3.86 -5.86 3.14
CA ILE A 174 -4.61 -5.03 4.08
C ILE A 174 -6.04 -5.58 4.28
N GLY A 175 -6.67 -6.10 3.23
CA GLY A 175 -7.99 -6.73 3.25
C GLY A 175 -8.06 -7.99 4.12
N ASP A 176 -7.00 -8.80 4.11
CA ASP A 176 -6.89 -10.02 4.90
C ASP A 176 -6.76 -9.68 6.39
N MET A 177 -5.90 -8.69 6.69
CA MET A 177 -5.67 -8.24 8.06
C MET A 177 -6.91 -7.57 8.68
N ILE A 178 -7.61 -6.69 7.94
CA ILE A 178 -8.82 -6.04 8.48
C ILE A 178 -9.95 -7.06 8.72
N THR A 179 -10.04 -8.10 7.89
CA THR A 179 -11.00 -9.20 8.08
C THR A 179 -10.67 -10.02 9.32
N ALA A 180 -9.39 -10.34 9.54
CA ALA A 180 -8.94 -11.02 10.75
C ALA A 180 -9.21 -10.19 12.02
N LEU A 181 -8.94 -8.88 11.97
CA LEU A 181 -9.25 -7.96 13.07
C LEU A 181 -10.76 -7.91 13.35
N ALA A 182 -11.63 -7.91 12.33
CA ALA A 182 -13.08 -7.96 12.54
C ALA A 182 -13.53 -9.22 13.30
N LYS A 183 -12.78 -10.33 13.16
CA LYS A 183 -13.05 -11.61 13.82
C LYS A 183 -12.46 -11.76 15.22
N HIS A 184 -11.40 -11.03 15.55
CA HIS A 184 -10.66 -11.25 16.80
C HIS A 184 -10.55 -10.01 17.69
N ASP A 185 -10.47 -8.80 17.14
CA ASP A 185 -10.32 -7.57 17.94
C ASP A 185 -11.63 -7.20 18.65
N SER A 186 -11.57 -7.07 19.98
CA SER A 186 -12.75 -6.86 20.81
C SER A 186 -13.39 -5.48 20.61
N VAL A 187 -12.58 -4.44 20.39
CA VAL A 187 -13.06 -3.08 20.16
C VAL A 187 -13.73 -3.01 18.79
N PHE A 188 -13.11 -3.61 17.77
CA PHE A 188 -13.71 -3.62 16.44
C PHE A 188 -15.01 -4.40 16.40
N LYS A 189 -15.07 -5.56 17.07
CA LYS A 189 -16.33 -6.32 17.22
C LYS A 189 -17.44 -5.47 17.81
N LYS A 190 -17.16 -4.71 18.89
CA LYS A 190 -18.15 -3.82 19.50
C LYS A 190 -18.65 -2.75 18.53
N ILE A 191 -17.75 -2.16 17.75
CA ILE A 191 -18.10 -1.17 16.71
C ILE A 191 -19.00 -1.80 15.63
N LEU A 192 -18.65 -3.00 15.16
CA LEU A 192 -19.45 -3.71 14.15
C LEU A 192 -20.83 -4.08 14.68
N ILE A 193 -20.91 -4.62 15.90
CA ILE A 193 -22.18 -4.98 16.55
C ILE A 193 -23.08 -3.74 16.72
N ALA A 194 -22.51 -2.61 17.16
CA ALA A 194 -23.26 -1.35 17.31
C ALA A 194 -23.82 -0.84 15.96
N ALA A 195 -23.17 -1.17 14.85
CA ALA A 195 -23.62 -0.86 13.49
C ALA A 195 -24.46 -1.97 12.85
N ASN A 196 -24.83 -3.03 13.60
CA ASN A 196 -25.52 -4.21 13.09
C ASN A 196 -24.78 -4.91 11.93
N LEU A 197 -23.44 -4.95 12.00
CA LEU A 197 -22.56 -5.58 11.03
C LEU A 197 -21.90 -6.83 11.62
N ARG A 198 -21.67 -7.83 10.78
CA ARG A 198 -20.91 -9.04 11.09
C ARG A 198 -19.52 -8.96 10.47
N ALA A 199 -18.58 -9.72 11.02
CA ALA A 199 -17.23 -9.84 10.43
C ALA A 199 -17.26 -10.30 8.95
N ARG A 200 -18.24 -11.14 8.59
CA ARG A 200 -18.47 -11.59 7.21
C ARG A 200 -18.84 -10.44 6.26
N ASP A 201 -19.53 -9.41 6.75
CA ASP A 201 -19.88 -8.26 5.92
C ASP A 201 -18.62 -7.46 5.57
N ILE A 202 -17.68 -7.33 6.51
CA ILE A 202 -16.35 -6.75 6.24
C ILE A 202 -15.55 -7.63 5.26
N GLU A 203 -15.55 -8.95 5.44
CA GLU A 203 -14.91 -9.89 4.50
C GLU A 203 -15.44 -9.66 3.07
N ASN A 204 -16.76 -9.65 2.89
CA ASN A 204 -17.40 -9.45 1.58
C ASN A 204 -17.01 -8.10 0.95
N LEU A 205 -16.95 -7.03 1.74
CA LEU A 205 -16.53 -5.71 1.27
C LEU A 205 -15.06 -5.67 0.85
N THR A 206 -14.18 -6.42 1.54
CA THR A 206 -12.77 -6.53 1.12
C THR A 206 -12.64 -7.27 -0.21
N TRP A 207 -13.36 -8.38 -0.38
CA TRP A 207 -13.43 -9.10 -1.67
C TRP A 207 -13.93 -8.20 -2.79
N TRP A 208 -14.99 -7.43 -2.54
CA TRP A 208 -15.52 -6.51 -3.53
C TRP A 208 -14.50 -5.43 -3.92
N GLN A 209 -13.80 -4.86 -2.94
CA GLN A 209 -12.74 -3.88 -3.22
C GLN A 209 -11.62 -4.49 -4.06
N GLU A 210 -11.16 -5.69 -3.73
CA GLU A 210 -10.08 -6.39 -4.43
C GLU A 210 -10.46 -6.69 -5.89
N ASP A 211 -11.68 -7.17 -6.14
CA ASP A 211 -12.22 -7.37 -7.50
C ASP A 211 -12.27 -6.06 -8.31
N LEU A 212 -12.70 -4.95 -7.68
CA LEU A 212 -12.69 -3.64 -8.32
C LEU A 212 -11.27 -3.16 -8.64
N GLU A 213 -10.31 -3.38 -7.75
CA GLU A 213 -8.90 -3.04 -7.96
C GLU A 213 -8.27 -3.89 -9.07
N GLU A 214 -8.62 -5.18 -9.16
CA GLU A 214 -8.22 -6.07 -10.24
C GLU A 214 -8.77 -5.60 -11.58
N LYS A 215 -10.09 -5.42 -11.69
CA LYS A 215 -10.73 -4.88 -12.92
C LYS A 215 -10.17 -3.52 -13.32
N ALA A 216 -9.81 -2.68 -12.36
CA ALA A 216 -9.15 -1.41 -12.65
C ALA A 216 -7.71 -1.59 -13.17
N ARG A 217 -6.94 -2.54 -12.63
CA ARG A 217 -5.60 -2.89 -13.14
C ARG A 217 -5.68 -3.47 -14.55
N GLU A 218 -6.61 -4.36 -14.80
CA GLU A 218 -6.80 -4.96 -16.13
C GLU A 218 -7.15 -3.91 -17.18
N ARG A 219 -8.09 -3.01 -16.89
CA ARG A 219 -8.48 -1.93 -17.81
C ARG A 219 -7.35 -0.97 -18.17
N LYS A 220 -6.34 -0.83 -17.31
CA LYS A 220 -5.17 0.04 -17.57
C LYS A 220 -4.17 -0.58 -18.56
N LYS A 221 -4.21 -1.88 -18.77
CA LYS A 221 -3.35 -2.58 -19.72
C LYS A 221 -3.91 -2.45 -21.13
N PHE A 222 -3.84 -1.26 -21.70
CA PHE A 222 -4.46 -0.94 -22.98
C PHE A 222 -3.97 -1.81 -24.14
N TRP A 223 -2.77 -2.41 -24.01
CA TRP A 223 -2.13 -3.28 -25.00
C TRP A 223 -2.63 -4.73 -24.98
N GLU A 224 -3.39 -5.15 -23.96
CA GLU A 224 -3.95 -6.51 -23.96
C GLU A 224 -5.08 -6.62 -25.01
N TRP A 225 -5.09 -7.71 -25.78
CA TRP A 225 -6.07 -7.96 -26.84
C TRP A 225 -7.52 -7.72 -26.40
N LYS A 226 -7.88 -8.20 -25.20
CA LYS A 226 -9.20 -8.00 -24.58
C LYS A 226 -9.62 -6.54 -24.40
N ASN A 227 -8.66 -5.64 -24.26
CA ASN A 227 -8.88 -4.20 -24.11
C ASN A 227 -8.79 -3.47 -25.46
N LEU A 228 -7.94 -3.95 -26.38
CA LEU A 228 -7.81 -3.40 -27.73
C LEU A 228 -9.12 -3.54 -28.52
N ILE A 229 -9.75 -4.71 -28.52
CA ILE A 229 -11.04 -4.92 -29.22
C ILE A 229 -12.13 -3.98 -28.69
N LYS A 230 -12.13 -3.70 -27.37
CA LYS A 230 -13.11 -2.82 -26.72
C LYS A 230 -12.95 -1.35 -27.09
N ARG A 231 -11.79 -0.93 -27.60
CA ARG A 231 -11.54 0.45 -28.03
C ARG A 231 -12.02 0.74 -29.46
N GLY A 232 -12.47 -0.27 -30.19
CA GLY A 232 -12.84 -0.15 -31.61
C GLY A 232 -11.61 -0.09 -32.52
N SER A 233 -11.77 -0.48 -33.79
CA SER A 233 -10.75 -0.29 -34.81
C SER A 233 -10.80 1.15 -35.32
N LEU A 234 -9.62 1.75 -35.56
CA LEU A 234 -9.47 3.06 -36.21
C LEU A 234 -10.08 3.12 -37.63
N ALA A 235 -10.46 1.98 -38.20
CA ALA A 235 -10.93 1.83 -39.59
C ALA A 235 -12.45 1.60 -39.71
N LYS A 236 -13.26 1.89 -38.68
CA LYS A 236 -14.72 1.76 -38.78
C LYS A 236 -15.40 2.93 -39.52
N GLU A 237 -14.68 3.99 -39.83
CA GLU A 237 -15.19 5.20 -40.50
C GLU A 237 -14.53 5.47 -41.87
N TRP A 238 -13.88 4.47 -42.47
CA TRP A 238 -13.36 4.53 -43.85
C TRP A 238 -14.15 3.60 -44.76
#